data_AF-A0A936GR34-F1
#
_entry.id   AF-A0A936GR34-F1
#
_cell.length_a   1.000
_cell.length_b   1.000
_cell.length_c   1.000
_cell.angle_alpha   90.00
_cell.angle_beta   90.00
_cell.angle_gamma   90.00
#
_symmetry.space_group_name_H-M   'P 1'
#
loop_
_entity.id
_entity.type
_entity.pdbx_description
1 polymer ?
#
loop_
_entity_poly.entity_id
_entity_poly.type
_entity_poly.pdbx_seq_one_letter_code
_entity_poly.pdbx_strand_id
1 'polypeptide(L)'
;MKACETCSGRAEIGSNHKQMPVWRRAVGLFFVYAPIVTLPFVFASAYMTYFHLWMIGGKNIKKFTDFLPDRNSHRYTMKNQITMDGTFKLSLAQSKLYWILNCTWYCPVSVAVFEWHAYMVKIVENWWCPFTHSKKEGYANAKIDKSFWHIYQEDIVKLEVSDRDNPIWNVDADKETK
;
A
#
# COMPACT_ATOMS: atom_id res chain seq x y z
N MET A 1 -11.36 26.37 24.88
CA MET A 1 -11.09 25.92 23.50
C MET A 1 -9.99 24.87 23.58
N LYS A 2 -10.28 23.61 23.22
CA LYS A 2 -9.32 22.50 23.33
C LYS A 2 -8.29 22.61 22.20
N ALA A 3 -7.06 22.99 22.54
CA ALA A 3 -5.94 22.89 21.62
C ALA A 3 -5.56 21.41 21.44
N CYS A 4 -5.43 20.97 20.18
CA CYS A 4 -4.76 19.74 19.75
C CYS A 4 -5.48 18.36 19.88
N GLU A 5 -6.79 18.24 19.61
CA GLU A 5 -7.39 16.89 19.39
C GLU A 5 -6.85 16.17 18.14
N THR A 6 -6.24 16.89 17.19
CA THR A 6 -5.62 16.35 15.95
C THR A 6 -4.10 16.20 16.00
N CYS A 7 -3.43 16.60 17.09
CA CYS A 7 -1.96 16.63 17.14
C CYS A 7 -1.34 15.30 17.56
N SER A 8 -2.14 14.39 18.12
CA SER A 8 -1.75 12.99 18.27
C SER A 8 -2.07 12.29 16.96
N GLY A 9 -1.09 12.13 16.07
CA GLY A 9 -1.25 11.43 14.78
C GLY A 9 -1.52 9.92 14.91
N ARG A 10 -2.05 9.45 16.04
CA ARG A 10 -2.32 8.04 16.35
C ARG A 10 -3.84 7.82 16.43
N ALA A 11 -4.30 6.73 15.82
CA ALA A 11 -5.67 6.28 16.00
C ALA A 11 -5.87 5.64 17.40
N GLU A 12 -6.92 6.04 18.12
CA GLU A 12 -7.25 5.52 19.45
C GLU A 12 -8.30 4.40 19.42
N ILE A 13 -7.85 3.16 19.38
CA ILE A 13 -8.73 1.98 19.29
C ILE A 13 -8.80 1.24 20.63
N GLY A 14 -7.64 0.91 21.21
CA GLY A 14 -7.54 0.05 22.39
C GLY A 14 -8.13 0.67 23.67
N SER A 15 -7.94 1.97 23.89
CA SER A 15 -8.46 2.73 25.04
C SER A 15 -9.98 2.66 25.15
N ASN A 16 -10.66 2.65 23.99
CA ASN A 16 -12.12 2.69 23.90
C ASN A 16 -12.75 1.30 23.71
N HIS A 17 -11.98 0.28 23.35
CA HIS A 17 -12.50 -1.02 22.91
C HIS A 17 -13.43 -1.69 23.94
N LYS A 18 -13.05 -1.71 25.22
CA LYS A 18 -13.86 -2.32 26.29
C LYS A 18 -15.16 -1.57 26.56
N GLN A 19 -15.22 -0.29 26.25
CA GLN A 19 -16.39 0.56 26.45
C GLN A 19 -17.45 0.35 25.35
N MET A 20 -17.07 -0.30 24.24
CA MET A 20 -17.97 -0.51 23.10
C MET A 20 -18.88 -1.74 23.29
N PRO A 21 -20.18 -1.63 22.98
CA PRO A 21 -21.11 -2.76 22.99
C PRO A 21 -20.61 -3.94 22.14
N VAL A 22 -20.82 -5.18 22.62
CA VAL A 22 -20.37 -6.41 21.94
C VAL A 22 -20.89 -6.49 20.50
N TRP A 23 -22.15 -6.14 20.26
CA TRP A 23 -22.74 -6.20 18.92
C TRP A 23 -22.05 -5.25 17.93
N ARG A 24 -21.62 -4.06 18.36
CA ARG A 24 -20.86 -3.12 17.49
C ARG A 24 -19.51 -3.70 17.12
N ARG A 25 -18.84 -4.35 18.08
CA ARG A 25 -17.56 -5.04 17.84
C ARG A 25 -17.74 -6.22 16.88
N ALA A 26 -18.83 -6.98 17.02
CA ALA A 26 -19.15 -8.10 16.14
C ALA A 26 -19.46 -7.65 14.70
N VAL A 27 -20.31 -6.63 14.53
CA VAL A 27 -20.60 -6.04 13.21
C VAL A 27 -19.36 -5.38 12.62
N GLY A 28 -18.55 -4.71 13.43
CA GLY A 28 -17.28 -4.13 12.99
C GLY A 28 -16.32 -5.17 12.40
N LEU A 29 -16.30 -6.39 12.96
CA LEU A 29 -15.49 -7.48 12.43
C LEU A 29 -15.91 -7.91 11.02
N PHE A 30 -17.21 -7.84 10.70
CA PHE A 30 -17.67 -8.08 9.33
C PHE A 30 -17.05 -7.08 8.35
N PHE A 31 -16.97 -5.80 8.71
CA PHE A 31 -16.35 -4.78 7.84
C PHE A 31 -14.84 -4.95 7.67
N VAL A 32 -14.16 -5.63 8.60
CA VAL A 32 -12.76 -6.02 8.40
C VAL A 32 -12.63 -7.02 7.27
N TYR A 33 -13.56 -7.97 7.13
CA TYR A 33 -13.46 -9.05 6.13
C TYR A 33 -14.27 -8.83 4.85
N ALA A 34 -15.26 -7.93 4.86
CA ALA A 34 -16.05 -7.60 3.68
C ALA A 34 -15.18 -7.25 2.45
N PRO A 35 -14.04 -6.53 2.58
CA PRO A 35 -13.14 -6.27 1.46
C PRO A 35 -12.52 -7.52 0.81
N ILE A 36 -12.52 -8.70 1.46
CA ILE A 36 -12.02 -9.94 0.82
C ILE A 36 -12.74 -10.22 -0.49
N VAL A 37 -14.03 -9.89 -0.57
CA VAL A 37 -14.84 -10.08 -1.79
C VAL A 37 -14.36 -9.17 -2.92
N THR A 38 -13.79 -8.00 -2.60
CA THR A 38 -13.29 -7.05 -3.60
C THR A 38 -11.81 -7.24 -3.92
N LEU A 39 -11.04 -7.95 -3.08
CA LEU A 39 -9.61 -8.20 -3.31
C LEU A 39 -9.29 -8.79 -4.69
N PRO A 40 -10.05 -9.75 -5.26
CA PRO A 40 -9.79 -10.26 -6.61
C PRO A 40 -9.79 -9.17 -7.68
N PHE A 41 -10.67 -8.17 -7.55
CA PHE A 41 -10.72 -7.03 -8.48
C PHE A 41 -9.51 -6.10 -8.30
N VAL A 42 -9.05 -5.90 -7.06
CA VAL A 42 -7.83 -5.12 -6.77
C VAL A 42 -6.61 -5.82 -7.36
N PHE A 43 -6.51 -7.15 -7.20
CA PHE A 43 -5.46 -7.95 -7.86
C PHE A 43 -5.52 -7.81 -9.37
N ALA A 44 -6.70 -7.99 -9.97
CA ALA A 44 -6.87 -7.87 -11.42
C ALA A 44 -6.42 -6.49 -11.91
N SER A 45 -6.86 -5.41 -11.27
CA SER A 45 -6.46 -4.03 -11.59
C SER A 45 -4.94 -3.83 -11.49
N ALA A 46 -4.32 -4.32 -10.42
CA ALA A 46 -2.88 -4.21 -10.22
C ALA A 46 -2.10 -4.99 -11.29
N TYR A 47 -2.53 -6.21 -11.62
CA TYR A 47 -1.90 -7.02 -12.67
C TYR A 47 -2.09 -6.42 -14.06
N MET A 48 -3.27 -5.87 -14.38
CA MET A 48 -3.49 -5.15 -15.65
C MET A 48 -2.50 -4.00 -15.80
N THR A 49 -2.29 -3.23 -14.73
CA THR A 49 -1.33 -2.12 -14.72
C THR A 49 0.11 -2.62 -14.84
N TYR A 50 0.46 -3.68 -14.10
CA TYR A 50 1.78 -4.31 -14.18
C TYR A 50 2.09 -4.81 -15.59
N PHE A 51 1.14 -5.52 -16.23
CA PHE A 51 1.32 -6.00 -17.59
C PHE A 51 1.37 -4.86 -18.59
N HIS A 52 0.58 -3.80 -18.43
CA HIS A 52 0.72 -2.60 -19.24
C HIS A 52 2.14 -2.03 -19.18
N LEU A 53 2.67 -1.79 -17.98
CA LEU A 53 4.03 -1.29 -17.78
C LEU A 53 5.09 -2.22 -18.39
N TRP A 54 4.89 -3.53 -18.30
CA TRP A 54 5.76 -4.51 -18.94
C TRP A 54 5.67 -4.45 -20.48
N MET A 55 4.47 -4.33 -21.05
CA MET A 55 4.24 -4.26 -22.50
C MET A 55 4.87 -3.02 -23.15
N ILE A 56 4.93 -1.90 -22.42
CA ILE A 56 5.62 -0.67 -22.88
C ILE A 56 7.14 -0.71 -22.64
N GLY A 57 7.70 -1.85 -22.20
CA GLY A 57 9.14 -2.05 -22.05
C GLY A 57 9.70 -1.78 -20.64
N GLY A 58 8.85 -1.60 -19.64
CA GLY A 58 9.26 -1.39 -18.25
C GLY A 58 10.08 -2.55 -17.69
N LYS A 59 11.17 -2.22 -16.99
CA LYS A 59 12.08 -3.18 -16.35
C LYS A 59 12.25 -2.87 -14.86
N ASN A 60 12.64 -3.87 -14.08
CA ASN A 60 12.89 -3.74 -12.64
C ASN A 60 11.69 -3.24 -11.81
N ILE A 61 10.47 -3.52 -12.30
CA ILE A 61 9.23 -3.19 -11.60
C ILE A 61 9.04 -4.20 -10.46
N LYS A 62 8.81 -3.72 -9.24
CA LYS A 62 8.56 -4.60 -8.09
C LYS A 62 7.31 -5.46 -8.30
N LYS A 63 7.42 -6.73 -7.97
CA LYS A 63 6.34 -7.71 -8.00
C LYS A 63 5.55 -7.67 -6.70
N PHE A 64 4.34 -8.23 -6.71
CA PHE A 64 3.50 -8.37 -5.52
C PHE A 64 4.25 -8.97 -4.32
N THR A 65 5.11 -9.97 -4.56
CA THR A 65 5.88 -10.63 -3.50
C THR A 65 6.86 -9.72 -2.77
N ASP A 66 7.30 -8.63 -3.40
CA ASP A 66 8.21 -7.66 -2.80
C ASP A 66 7.52 -6.78 -1.73
N PHE A 67 6.19 -6.84 -1.66
CA PHE A 67 5.34 -6.15 -0.68
C PHE A 67 4.84 -7.08 0.42
N LEU A 68 5.09 -8.38 0.32
CA LEU A 68 4.78 -9.31 1.40
C LEU A 68 5.88 -9.24 2.47
N PRO A 69 5.52 -9.30 3.77
CA PRO A 69 6.51 -9.41 4.82
C PRO A 69 7.27 -10.74 4.72
N ASP A 70 8.48 -10.79 5.27
CA ASP A 70 9.22 -12.05 5.41
C ASP A 70 8.37 -13.07 6.17
N ARG A 71 8.24 -14.28 5.64
CA ARG A 71 7.50 -15.38 6.28
C ARG A 71 8.04 -15.68 7.68
N ASN A 72 9.35 -15.50 7.89
CA ASN A 72 10.00 -15.74 9.18
C ASN A 72 9.65 -14.68 10.23
N SER A 73 9.03 -13.55 9.84
CA SER A 73 8.52 -12.56 10.78
C SER A 73 7.34 -13.09 11.62
N HIS A 74 6.64 -14.12 11.14
CA HIS A 74 5.60 -14.80 11.92
C HIS A 74 6.23 -15.76 12.94
N ARG A 75 6.25 -15.34 14.21
CA ARG A 75 6.93 -16.06 15.32
C ARG A 75 6.14 -17.20 15.96
N TYR A 76 4.85 -17.34 15.62
CA TYR A 76 3.95 -18.27 16.28
C TYR A 76 3.58 -19.46 15.40
N THR A 77 3.12 -20.54 16.03
CA THR A 77 2.69 -21.80 15.40
C THR A 77 1.38 -22.25 16.01
N MET A 78 0.72 -23.28 15.46
CA MET A 78 -0.50 -23.84 16.07
C MET A 78 -0.31 -24.32 17.52
N LYS A 79 0.94 -24.57 17.96
CA LYS A 79 1.24 -24.95 19.34
C LYS A 79 1.19 -23.75 20.28
N ASN A 80 1.87 -22.65 19.93
CA ASN A 80 2.09 -21.48 20.81
C ASN A 80 1.37 -20.19 20.37
N GLN A 81 0.47 -20.26 19.40
CA GLN A 81 -0.33 -19.12 18.96
C GLN A 81 -1.12 -18.51 20.12
N ILE A 82 -0.96 -17.21 20.31
CA ILE A 82 -1.72 -16.43 21.28
C ILE A 82 -3.17 -16.28 20.84
N THR A 83 -4.08 -16.38 21.80
CA THR A 83 -5.52 -16.18 21.64
C THR A 83 -6.00 -15.20 22.70
N MET A 84 -7.16 -14.57 22.49
CA MET A 84 -7.79 -13.74 23.52
C MET A 84 -8.85 -14.54 24.27
N ASP A 85 -8.99 -14.24 25.57
CA ASP A 85 -10.15 -14.67 26.33
C ASP A 85 -11.38 -13.92 25.79
N GLY A 86 -12.27 -14.65 25.12
CA GLY A 86 -13.41 -14.06 24.44
C GLY A 86 -14.41 -13.47 25.43
N THR A 87 -14.90 -12.26 25.16
CA THR A 87 -16.05 -11.68 25.89
C THR A 87 -17.36 -12.45 25.68
N PHE A 88 -17.40 -13.42 24.77
CA PHE A 88 -18.52 -14.35 24.53
C PHE A 88 -18.02 -15.68 23.93
N LYS A 89 -18.75 -16.78 24.15
CA LYS A 89 -18.33 -18.16 23.83
C LYS A 89 -18.10 -18.49 22.34
N LEU A 90 -18.68 -17.70 21.43
CA LEU A 90 -18.55 -17.89 19.97
C LEU A 90 -17.51 -16.96 19.35
N SER A 91 -16.64 -16.36 20.17
CA SER A 91 -15.64 -15.42 19.67
C SER A 91 -14.54 -16.16 18.91
N LEU A 92 -14.41 -15.88 17.60
CA LEU A 92 -13.32 -16.42 16.79
C LEU A 92 -11.92 -16.05 17.32
N ALA A 93 -11.81 -14.99 18.14
CA ALA A 93 -10.58 -14.58 18.79
C ALA A 93 -10.02 -15.62 19.80
N GLN A 94 -10.84 -16.60 20.20
CA GLN A 94 -10.42 -17.74 21.03
C GLN A 94 -9.76 -18.87 20.20
N SER A 95 -9.81 -18.80 18.87
CA SER A 95 -9.25 -19.82 17.98
C SER A 95 -7.81 -19.50 17.55
N LYS A 96 -6.89 -20.45 17.72
CA LYS A 96 -5.52 -20.33 17.21
C LYS A 96 -5.48 -20.27 15.68
N LEU A 97 -6.30 -21.08 15.01
CA LEU A 97 -6.36 -21.11 13.55
C LEU A 97 -6.80 -19.76 12.98
N TYR A 98 -7.78 -19.12 13.63
CA TYR A 98 -8.23 -17.78 13.24
C TYR A 98 -7.08 -16.77 13.22
N TRP A 99 -6.24 -16.75 14.25
CA TRP A 99 -5.09 -15.84 14.30
C TRP A 99 -4.00 -16.20 13.30
N ILE A 100 -3.70 -17.49 13.10
CA ILE A 100 -2.72 -17.89 12.08
C ILE A 100 -3.18 -17.43 10.70
N LEU A 101 -4.41 -17.74 10.28
CA LEU A 101 -4.92 -17.33 8.97
C LEU A 101 -4.92 -15.81 8.80
N ASN A 102 -5.26 -15.06 9.85
CA ASN A 102 -5.20 -13.61 9.81
C ASN A 102 -3.78 -13.07 9.67
N CYS A 103 -2.86 -13.56 10.49
CA CYS A 103 -1.50 -13.03 10.58
C CYS A 103 -0.57 -13.52 9.47
N THR A 104 -0.81 -14.69 8.86
CA THR A 104 0.03 -15.23 7.79
C THR A 104 -0.56 -15.05 6.40
N TRP A 105 -1.86 -14.81 6.28
CA TRP A 105 -2.52 -14.69 4.99
C TRP A 105 -3.32 -13.40 4.87
N TYR A 106 -4.43 -13.23 5.59
CA TYR A 106 -5.36 -12.13 5.32
C TYR A 106 -4.71 -10.75 5.46
N CYS A 107 -4.15 -10.42 6.61
CA CYS A 107 -3.54 -9.13 6.86
C CYS A 107 -2.34 -8.84 5.93
N PRO A 108 -1.33 -9.72 5.81
CA PRO A 108 -0.18 -9.42 4.95
C PRO A 108 -0.56 -9.33 3.47
N VAL A 109 -1.44 -10.21 2.97
CA VAL A 109 -1.87 -10.19 1.56
C VAL A 109 -2.71 -8.97 1.25
N SER A 110 -3.64 -8.59 2.14
CA SER A 110 -4.50 -7.42 1.92
C SER A 110 -3.70 -6.12 1.92
N VAL A 111 -2.78 -5.92 2.86
CA VAL A 111 -1.88 -4.75 2.86
C VAL A 111 -1.01 -4.74 1.61
N ALA A 112 -0.35 -5.87 1.31
CA ALA A 112 0.57 -5.96 0.18
C ALA A 112 -0.10 -5.65 -1.15
N VAL A 113 -1.34 -6.10 -1.39
CA VAL A 113 -2.01 -5.87 -2.67
C VAL A 113 -2.40 -4.39 -2.84
N PHE A 114 -2.84 -3.72 -1.79
CA PHE A 114 -3.14 -2.28 -1.86
C PHE A 114 -1.87 -1.45 -2.02
N GLU A 115 -0.79 -1.77 -1.29
CA GLU A 115 0.49 -1.08 -1.45
C GLU A 115 1.12 -1.31 -2.83
N TRP A 116 1.09 -2.55 -3.31
CA TRP A 116 1.58 -2.89 -4.65
C TRP A 116 0.76 -2.20 -5.73
N HIS A 117 -0.57 -2.18 -5.62
CA HIS A 117 -1.44 -1.47 -6.55
C HIS A 117 -1.17 0.03 -6.54
N ALA A 118 -1.04 0.65 -5.36
CA ALA A 118 -0.67 2.06 -5.25
C ALA A 118 0.69 2.34 -5.89
N TYR A 119 1.67 1.45 -5.69
CA TYR A 119 2.98 1.55 -6.36
C TYR A 119 2.85 1.48 -7.89
N MET A 120 2.02 0.58 -8.44
CA MET A 120 1.77 0.50 -9.89
C MET A 120 1.20 1.80 -10.43
N VAL A 121 0.17 2.35 -9.76
CA VAL A 121 -0.46 3.61 -10.17
C VAL A 121 0.53 4.77 -10.08
N LYS A 122 1.36 4.83 -9.03
CA LYS A 122 2.40 5.86 -8.90
C LYS A 122 3.45 5.79 -10.03
N ILE A 123 3.85 4.59 -10.46
CA ILE A 123 4.76 4.45 -11.61
C ILE A 123 4.11 4.99 -12.87
N VAL A 124 2.86 4.59 -13.15
CA VAL A 124 2.12 5.11 -14.32
C VAL A 124 1.98 6.61 -14.26
N GLU A 125 1.66 7.16 -13.09
CA GLU A 125 1.55 8.60 -12.90
C GLU A 125 2.89 9.31 -13.16
N ASN A 126 4.00 8.82 -12.60
CA ASN A 126 5.33 9.36 -12.85
C ASN A 126 5.74 9.25 -14.33
N TRP A 127 5.30 8.18 -15.02
CA TRP A 127 5.62 7.96 -16.43
C TRP A 127 4.82 8.86 -17.35
N TRP A 128 3.50 8.86 -17.26
CA TRP A 128 2.63 9.57 -18.21
C TRP A 128 2.47 11.06 -17.86
N CYS A 129 2.49 11.42 -16.57
CA CYS A 129 2.20 12.77 -16.09
C CYS A 129 3.39 13.27 -15.26
N PRO A 130 4.35 14.02 -15.81
CA PRO A 130 5.54 14.47 -15.10
C PRO A 130 5.32 15.81 -14.39
N PHE A 131 4.10 16.12 -13.94
CA PHE A 131 3.81 17.44 -13.37
C PHE A 131 3.83 17.43 -11.85
N THR A 132 4.42 18.45 -11.25
CA THR A 132 4.51 18.57 -9.78
C THR A 132 3.13 18.83 -9.15
N HIS A 133 2.43 17.75 -8.77
CA HIS A 133 1.25 17.85 -7.90
C HIS A 133 1.70 17.94 -6.44
N SER A 134 0.92 18.60 -5.58
CA SER A 134 1.22 18.79 -4.15
C SER A 134 1.42 17.51 -3.31
N LYS A 135 1.25 16.33 -3.91
CA LYS A 135 1.42 15.01 -3.28
C LYS A 135 2.51 14.13 -3.91
N LYS A 136 3.10 14.54 -5.04
CA LYS A 136 4.05 13.70 -5.79
C LYS A 136 5.39 13.50 -5.11
N GLU A 137 5.79 14.40 -4.22
CA GLU A 137 7.00 14.20 -3.39
C GLU A 137 6.92 12.88 -2.59
N GLY A 138 5.71 12.43 -2.23
CA GLY A 138 5.48 11.14 -1.57
C GLY A 138 5.60 9.91 -2.49
N TYR A 139 5.99 10.08 -3.75
CA TYR A 139 6.08 9.00 -4.75
C TYR A 139 7.52 8.53 -4.96
N ALA A 140 8.44 8.91 -4.06
CA ALA A 140 9.84 8.50 -4.10
C ALA A 140 10.05 6.98 -4.15
N ASN A 141 9.09 6.17 -3.70
CA ASN A 141 9.14 4.72 -3.80
C ASN A 141 8.87 4.18 -5.22
N ALA A 142 8.48 5.04 -6.16
CA ALA A 142 8.07 4.74 -7.54
C ALA A 142 8.83 5.58 -8.58
N LYS A 143 10.08 5.94 -8.29
CA LYS A 143 10.93 6.66 -9.25
C LYS A 143 11.13 5.86 -10.54
N ILE A 144 11.25 6.57 -11.65
CA ILE A 144 11.50 6.02 -12.98
C ILE A 144 12.71 6.71 -13.62
N ASP A 145 13.27 6.08 -14.64
CA ASP A 145 14.42 6.62 -15.37
C ASP A 145 14.03 7.77 -16.30
N LYS A 146 12.93 7.63 -17.04
CA LYS A 146 12.41 8.66 -17.96
C LYS A 146 10.89 8.63 -18.03
N SER A 147 10.26 9.80 -17.94
CA SER A 147 8.83 9.96 -18.24
C SER A 147 8.57 9.88 -19.75
N PHE A 148 7.30 9.71 -20.13
CA PHE A 148 6.81 9.65 -21.50
C PHE A 148 7.30 10.84 -22.35
N TRP A 149 7.36 12.02 -21.75
CA TRP A 149 7.76 13.26 -22.41
C TRP A 149 9.28 13.37 -22.62
N HIS A 150 10.06 12.52 -21.94
CA HIS A 150 11.52 12.43 -22.09
C HIS A 150 11.96 11.38 -23.11
N ILE A 151 11.01 10.77 -23.84
CA ILE A 151 11.31 9.80 -24.90
C ILE A 151 11.88 10.51 -26.13
N TYR A 152 11.32 11.68 -26.48
CA TYR A 152 11.70 12.45 -27.67
C TYR A 152 12.18 13.86 -27.29
N GLN A 153 13.23 14.34 -27.94
CA GLN A 153 13.86 15.63 -27.61
C GLN A 153 12.95 16.83 -27.90
N GLU A 154 12.15 16.73 -28.95
CA GLU A 154 11.15 17.72 -29.33
C GLU A 154 10.02 17.89 -28.31
N ASP A 155 9.80 16.89 -27.44
CA ASP A 155 8.80 16.96 -26.38
C ASP A 155 9.39 17.48 -25.06
N ILE A 156 10.67 17.20 -24.79
CA ILE A 156 11.40 17.70 -23.61
C ILE A 156 11.37 19.24 -23.56
N VAL A 157 11.56 19.90 -24.71
CA VAL A 157 11.58 21.36 -24.80
C VAL A 157 10.22 22.02 -24.50
N LYS A 158 9.13 21.24 -24.47
CA LYS A 158 7.78 21.72 -24.14
C LYS A 158 7.52 21.75 -22.63
N LEU A 159 8.36 21.09 -21.83
CA LEU A 159 8.19 21.00 -20.38
C LEU A 159 8.68 22.26 -19.67
N GLU A 160 7.99 22.63 -18.60
CA GLU A 160 8.51 23.58 -17.63
C GLU A 160 9.80 23.06 -16.99
N VAL A 161 10.72 23.97 -16.65
CA VAL A 161 12.07 23.62 -16.14
C VAL A 161 11.98 22.70 -14.92
N SER A 162 11.07 23.00 -13.98
CA SER A 162 10.90 22.20 -12.76
C SER A 162 10.37 20.78 -13.00
N ASP A 163 9.62 20.57 -14.08
CA ASP A 163 9.07 19.27 -14.45
C ASP A 163 10.04 18.48 -15.34
N ARG A 164 10.82 19.16 -16.17
CA ARG A 164 11.91 18.59 -16.97
C ARG A 164 13.03 18.03 -16.09
N ASP A 165 13.44 18.81 -15.09
CA ASP A 165 14.64 18.56 -14.29
C ASP A 165 14.31 17.86 -12.97
N ASN A 166 13.21 17.11 -12.91
CA ASN A 166 12.76 16.44 -11.68
C ASN A 166 13.36 15.02 -11.53
N PRO A 167 14.05 14.73 -10.41
CA PRO A 167 14.75 13.47 -10.19
C PRO A 167 13.85 12.28 -9.84
N ILE A 168 12.53 12.48 -9.73
CA ILE A 168 11.57 11.37 -9.53
C ILE A 168 11.31 10.63 -10.84
N TRP A 169 11.27 11.35 -11.96
CA TRP A 169 10.91 10.78 -13.26
C TRP A 169 11.92 11.06 -14.37
N ASN A 170 13.09 11.61 -14.02
CA ASN A 170 14.21 11.76 -14.93
C ASN A 170 15.53 11.52 -14.18
N VAL A 171 16.23 10.44 -14.50
CA VAL A 171 17.50 10.06 -13.87
C VAL A 171 18.65 11.00 -14.23
N ASP A 172 18.57 11.68 -15.37
CA ASP A 172 19.63 12.59 -15.82
C ASP A 172 19.63 13.90 -15.02
N ALA A 173 18.51 14.26 -14.36
CA ALA A 173 18.43 15.40 -13.45
C ALA A 173 19.34 15.25 -12.21
N ASP A 174 19.56 14.02 -11.73
CA ASP A 174 20.46 13.75 -10.60
C ASP A 174 21.95 13.90 -10.99
N LYS A 175 22.28 13.96 -12.29
CA LYS A 175 23.67 14.05 -12.79
C LYS A 175 24.17 15.48 -12.91
N GLU A 176 23.28 16.45 -13.08
CA GLU A 176 23.67 17.87 -13.21
C GLU A 176 23.94 18.55 -11.85
N THR A 177 23.64 17.86 -10.74
CA THR A 177 23.86 18.36 -9.36
C THR A 177 25.13 17.84 -8.68
N LYS A 178 25.97 17.08 -9.37
CA LYS A 178 27.27 16.60 -8.89
C LYS A 178 28.42 17.16 -9.71
#